data_AF-A0A365H381-F1
#
_entry.id   AF-A0A365H381-F1
#
_cell.length_a   1.000
_cell.length_b   1.000
_cell.length_c   1.000
_cell.angle_alpha   90.00
_cell.angle_beta   90.00
_cell.angle_gamma   90.00
#
_symmetry.space_group_name_H-M   'P 1'
#
loop_
_entity.id
_entity.type
_entity.pdbx_description
1 polymer ?
#
loop_
_entity_poly.entity_id
_entity_poly.type
_entity_poly.pdbx_seq_one_letter_code
_entity_poly.pdbx_strand_id
1 'polypeptide(L)'
;MMRKSVAAVTGAAGGIGWTADPSRAVLLIHDLQNHFADAFARDVPPIPELVTNIIALRSHCATLGIPVVYGDFQQTPLARVMADLGRDQLIITGIYAHLGCLMTAREAFMRDIEVFFVADATADLSADHHLSATTYAAGRCTMALTTDRVLSMLPLAPPPAGRPVAAG
;
A
#
# COMPACT_ATOMS: atom_id res chain seq x y z
N MET A 1 -7.67 12.15 -25.21
CA MET A 1 -8.24 10.80 -25.40
C MET A 1 -7.10 9.81 -25.57
N MET A 2 -6.63 9.21 -24.48
CA MET A 2 -5.76 8.02 -24.49
C MET A 2 -5.70 7.47 -23.07
N ARG A 3 -6.59 6.51 -22.79
CA ARG A 3 -6.51 5.63 -21.63
C ARG A 3 -5.28 4.74 -21.85
N LYS A 4 -4.14 5.06 -21.24
CA LYS A 4 -3.11 4.04 -21.01
C LYS A 4 -3.47 3.35 -19.71
N SER A 5 -4.00 2.15 -19.89
CA SER A 5 -4.64 1.32 -18.90
C SER A 5 -3.71 0.96 -17.75
N VAL A 6 -4.20 1.14 -16.51
CA VAL A 6 -3.73 0.48 -15.29
C VAL A 6 -4.07 -1.02 -15.35
N ALA A 7 -3.76 -1.68 -16.47
CA ALA A 7 -4.17 -3.07 -16.75
C ALA A 7 -3.01 -4.08 -16.71
N ALA A 8 -1.81 -3.65 -16.30
CA ALA A 8 -0.66 -4.54 -16.13
C ALA A 8 0.19 -4.13 -14.93
N VAL A 9 -0.41 -4.01 -13.75
CA VAL A 9 0.32 -4.25 -12.49
C VAL A 9 -0.03 -5.68 -12.07
N THR A 10 0.46 -6.63 -12.88
CA THR A 10 0.45 -8.05 -12.53
C THR A 10 1.52 -8.28 -11.50
N GLY A 11 1.16 -8.95 -10.40
CA GLY A 11 2.04 -9.22 -9.28
C GLY A 11 3.37 -9.90 -9.67
N ALA A 12 4.31 -9.82 -8.73
CA ALA A 12 5.54 -10.60 -8.71
C ALA A 12 6.49 -10.42 -9.91
N ALA A 13 6.68 -9.19 -10.42
CA ALA A 13 7.80 -8.94 -11.35
C ALA A 13 9.20 -9.23 -10.74
N GLY A 14 9.27 -9.55 -9.44
CA GLY A 14 10.47 -10.04 -8.74
C GLY A 14 10.32 -11.38 -8.00
N GLY A 15 9.28 -12.19 -8.28
CA GLY A 15 9.11 -13.50 -7.62
C GLY A 15 8.58 -13.46 -6.17
N ILE A 16 8.13 -12.29 -5.71
CA ILE A 16 7.55 -12.08 -4.37
C ILE A 16 6.05 -12.46 -4.39
N GLY A 17 5.63 -13.37 -3.50
CA GLY A 17 4.28 -13.94 -3.46
C GLY A 17 3.59 -13.85 -2.09
N TRP A 18 3.76 -12.74 -1.38
CA TRP A 18 3.11 -12.51 -0.08
C TRP A 18 1.58 -12.37 -0.19
N THR A 19 0.89 -12.66 0.90
CA THR A 19 -0.56 -12.46 1.03
C THR A 19 -0.80 -11.60 2.26
N ALA A 20 -1.58 -10.52 2.11
CA ALA A 20 -1.90 -9.64 3.22
C ALA A 20 -2.73 -10.39 4.28
N ASP A 21 -2.34 -10.27 5.54
CA ASP A 21 -2.93 -10.92 6.70
C ASP A 21 -3.40 -9.84 7.71
N PRO A 22 -4.70 -9.82 8.08
CA PRO A 22 -5.23 -8.82 9.02
C PRO A 22 -4.54 -8.79 10.39
N SER A 23 -3.93 -9.90 10.83
CA SER A 23 -3.22 -9.99 12.11
C SER A 23 -1.80 -9.42 12.05
N ARG A 24 -1.20 -9.38 10.85
CA ARG A 24 0.18 -8.92 10.60
C ARG A 24 0.26 -7.52 9.98
N ALA A 25 -0.81 -7.06 9.33
CA ALA A 25 -0.79 -5.84 8.52
C ALA A 25 -0.94 -4.55 9.33
N VAL A 26 -0.35 -3.47 8.84
CA VAL A 26 -0.66 -2.09 9.21
C VAL A 26 -0.95 -1.31 7.93
N LEU A 27 -1.98 -0.46 7.93
CA LEU A 27 -2.23 0.49 6.84
C LEU A 27 -1.52 1.80 7.13
N LEU A 28 -0.66 2.24 6.21
CA LEU A 28 -0.03 3.55 6.23
C LEU A 28 -0.68 4.48 5.20
N ILE A 29 -1.10 5.64 5.68
CA ILE A 29 -1.57 6.76 4.87
C ILE A 29 -0.48 7.84 4.90
N HIS A 30 0.35 7.85 3.85
CA HIS A 30 1.56 8.66 3.76
C HIS A 30 1.23 10.10 3.32
N ASP A 31 1.59 11.08 4.17
CA ASP A 31 1.63 12.53 3.90
C ASP A 31 0.46 13.16 3.14
N LEU A 32 -0.77 12.74 3.42
CA LEU A 32 -1.99 13.44 3.00
C LEU A 32 -2.30 14.68 3.87
N GLN A 33 -1.28 15.46 4.23
CA GLN A 33 -1.47 16.76 4.88
C GLN A 33 -1.78 17.83 3.84
N ASN A 34 -2.62 18.82 4.19
CA ASN A 34 -3.08 19.86 3.25
C ASN A 34 -1.93 20.53 2.50
N HIS A 35 -0.80 20.81 3.17
CA HIS A 35 0.35 21.45 2.55
C HIS A 35 0.92 20.69 1.33
N PHE A 36 0.93 19.36 1.36
CA PHE A 36 1.41 18.54 0.23
C PHE A 36 0.29 18.30 -0.80
N ALA A 37 -0.95 18.13 -0.33
CA ALA A 37 -2.09 17.95 -1.22
C ALA A 37 -2.41 19.20 -2.05
N ASP A 38 -2.06 20.40 -1.58
CA ASP A 38 -2.28 21.68 -2.28
C ASP A 38 -1.48 21.80 -3.59
N ALA A 39 -0.45 20.97 -3.79
CA ALA A 39 0.25 20.87 -5.07
C ALA A 39 -0.61 20.22 -6.18
N PHE A 40 -1.72 19.58 -5.82
CA PHE A 40 -2.67 18.98 -6.75
C PHE A 40 -3.94 19.80 -6.90
N ALA A 41 -4.53 19.75 -8.10
CA ALA A 41 -5.91 20.19 -8.29
C ALA A 41 -6.87 19.17 -7.66
N ARG A 42 -7.48 19.52 -6.53
CA ARG A 42 -8.25 18.60 -5.66
C ARG A 42 -9.40 17.86 -6.35
N ASP A 43 -10.07 18.52 -7.30
CA ASP A 43 -11.26 17.98 -7.98
C ASP A 43 -10.95 17.37 -9.36
N VAL A 44 -9.66 17.17 -9.66
CA VAL A 44 -9.20 16.63 -10.94
C VAL A 44 -8.35 15.39 -10.66
N PRO A 45 -8.41 14.36 -11.54
CA PRO A 45 -7.55 13.20 -11.40
C PRO A 45 -6.07 13.59 -11.24
N PRO A 46 -5.31 12.88 -10.36
CA PRO A 46 -5.68 11.62 -9.71
C PRO A 46 -6.29 11.75 -8.30
N ILE A 47 -6.59 12.95 -7.79
CA ILE A 47 -6.95 13.13 -6.37
C ILE A 47 -8.30 12.49 -5.97
N PRO A 48 -9.41 12.67 -6.72
CA PRO A 48 -10.67 12.04 -6.35
C PRO A 48 -10.60 10.52 -6.28
N GLU A 49 -9.91 9.89 -7.24
CA GLU A 49 -9.69 8.45 -7.28
C GLU A 49 -8.80 7.97 -6.12
N LEU A 50 -7.70 8.69 -5.87
CA LEU A 50 -6.80 8.42 -4.74
C LEU A 50 -7.56 8.43 -3.41
N VAL A 51 -8.34 9.48 -3.16
CA VAL A 51 -9.12 9.63 -1.93
C VAL A 51 -10.17 8.53 -1.79
N THR A 52 -10.86 8.20 -2.89
CA THR A 52 -11.85 7.11 -2.91
C THR A 52 -11.22 5.77 -2.50
N ASN A 53 -10.06 5.44 -3.07
CA ASN A 53 -9.35 4.21 -2.78
C ASN A 53 -8.82 4.15 -1.33
N ILE A 54 -8.26 5.27 -0.83
CA ILE A 54 -7.78 5.35 0.55
C ILE A 54 -8.94 5.23 1.56
N ILE A 55 -10.09 5.83 1.28
CA ILE A 55 -11.29 5.69 2.12
C ILE A 55 -11.75 4.23 2.16
N ALA A 56 -11.76 3.55 1.00
CA ALA A 56 -12.13 2.14 0.93
C ALA A 56 -11.19 1.27 1.77
N LEU A 57 -9.87 1.41 1.58
CA LEU A 57 -8.85 0.67 2.33
C LEU A 57 -8.93 0.95 3.83
N ARG A 58 -9.06 2.22 4.23
CA ARG A 58 -9.16 2.62 5.64
C ARG A 58 -10.39 2.02 6.30
N SER A 59 -11.56 2.09 5.64
CA SER A 59 -12.81 1.57 6.19
C SER A 59 -12.76 0.05 6.35
N HIS A 60 -12.17 -0.63 5.36
CA HIS A 60 -11.98 -2.07 5.38
C HIS A 60 -11.00 -2.52 6.47
N CYS A 61 -9.86 -1.85 6.59
CA CYS A 61 -8.86 -2.08 7.64
C CYS A 61 -9.46 -1.87 9.04
N ALA A 62 -10.23 -0.79 9.23
CA ALA A 62 -10.91 -0.53 10.49
C ALA A 62 -11.89 -1.65 10.87
N THR A 63 -12.62 -2.20 9.90
CA THR A 63 -13.56 -3.32 10.13
C THR A 63 -12.82 -4.60 10.57
N LEU A 64 -11.61 -4.81 10.07
CA LEU A 64 -10.76 -5.96 10.39
C LEU A 64 -9.88 -5.76 11.65
N GLY A 65 -9.93 -4.60 12.29
CA GLY A 65 -9.04 -4.27 13.41
C GLY A 65 -7.57 -4.07 13.01
N ILE A 66 -7.30 -3.80 11.73
CA ILE A 66 -5.97 -3.47 11.22
C ILE A 66 -5.67 -2.02 11.63
N PRO A 67 -4.54 -1.75 12.33
CA PRO A 67 -4.15 -0.39 12.69
C PRO A 67 -3.94 0.51 11.47
N VAL A 68 -4.39 1.76 11.57
CA VAL A 68 -4.18 2.79 10.55
C VAL A 68 -3.25 3.87 11.11
N VAL A 69 -2.14 4.11 10.43
CA VAL A 69 -1.11 5.08 10.81
C VAL A 69 -1.01 6.15 9.72
N TYR A 70 -0.71 7.38 10.10
CA TYR A 70 -0.50 8.51 9.20
C TYR A 70 0.95 9.01 9.29
N GLY A 71 1.60 9.27 8.15
CA GLY A 71 2.97 9.80 8.03
C GLY A 71 4.02 8.81 7.50
N ASP A 72 5.23 8.78 8.06
CA ASP A 72 6.39 7.97 7.61
C ASP A 72 7.16 7.28 8.77
N PHE A 73 8.26 6.55 8.50
CA PHE A 73 9.08 5.91 9.54
C PHE A 73 9.89 6.87 10.43
N GLN A 74 10.32 8.02 9.90
CA GLN A 74 11.28 8.89 10.58
C GLN A 74 10.61 9.88 11.53
N GLN A 75 9.34 10.22 11.30
CA GLN A 75 8.60 11.24 12.03
C GLN A 75 7.37 10.69 12.75
N THR A 76 7.17 9.37 12.79
CA THR A 76 5.97 8.75 13.41
C THR A 76 6.32 7.51 14.22
N PRO A 77 5.41 7.01 15.07
CA PRO A 77 5.64 5.77 15.79
C PRO A 77 5.47 4.52 14.92
N LEU A 78 5.43 4.61 13.57
CA LEU A 78 5.15 3.46 12.70
C LEU A 78 6.00 2.21 13.03
N ALA A 79 7.33 2.33 13.08
CA ALA A 79 8.21 1.21 13.44
C ALA A 79 7.89 0.67 14.84
N ARG A 80 7.62 1.57 15.79
CA ARG A 80 7.28 1.19 17.16
C ARG A 80 5.93 0.49 17.24
N VAL A 81 4.91 1.00 16.54
CA VAL A 81 3.55 0.41 16.49
C VAL A 81 3.63 -0.99 15.89
N MET A 82 4.37 -1.15 14.79
CA MET A 82 4.57 -2.44 14.16
C MET A 82 5.28 -3.42 15.12
N ALA A 83 6.36 -2.99 15.77
CA ALA A 83 7.08 -3.81 16.75
C ALA A 83 6.23 -4.17 17.98
N ASP A 84 5.60 -3.19 18.63
CA ASP A 84 4.79 -3.36 19.84
C ASP A 84 3.57 -4.28 19.59
N LEU A 85 3.04 -4.31 18.36
CA LEU A 85 1.93 -5.16 17.96
C LEU A 85 2.35 -6.49 17.32
N GLY A 86 3.64 -6.72 17.11
CA GLY A 86 4.15 -7.93 16.42
C GLY A 86 3.70 -8.03 14.96
N ARG A 87 3.60 -6.89 14.27
CA ARG A 87 3.11 -6.76 12.89
C ARG A 87 4.27 -6.51 11.93
N ASP A 88 4.35 -7.29 10.88
CA ASP A 88 5.46 -7.33 9.91
C ASP A 88 4.98 -7.20 8.45
N GLN A 89 3.76 -6.70 8.24
CA GLN A 89 3.23 -6.37 6.92
C GLN A 89 2.79 -4.91 6.85
N LEU A 90 3.12 -4.22 5.76
CA LEU A 90 2.79 -2.80 5.57
C LEU A 90 2.05 -2.58 4.25
N ILE A 91 0.84 -2.05 4.33
CA ILE A 91 0.05 -1.59 3.17
C ILE A 91 0.28 -0.09 3.06
N ILE A 92 0.91 0.37 1.96
CA ILE A 92 1.29 1.78 1.80
C ILE A 92 0.44 2.49 0.76
N THR A 93 -0.08 3.66 1.15
CA THR A 93 -0.92 4.56 0.36
C THR A 93 -0.45 6.02 0.56
N GLY A 94 -0.91 6.94 -0.28
CA GLY A 94 -0.69 8.39 -0.11
C GLY A 94 0.20 9.03 -1.17
N ILE A 95 0.90 10.11 -0.80
CA ILE A 95 1.73 10.91 -1.70
C ILE A 95 3.09 11.23 -1.07
N TYR A 96 4.14 11.51 -1.85
CA TYR A 96 4.25 11.32 -3.31
C TYR A 96 4.83 9.93 -3.61
N ALA A 97 4.31 9.27 -4.64
CA ALA A 97 4.64 7.88 -4.98
C ALA A 97 6.15 7.65 -5.12
N HIS A 98 6.87 8.48 -5.89
CA HIS A 98 8.31 8.30 -6.13
C HIS A 98 9.23 8.78 -4.99
N LEU A 99 8.70 9.59 -4.07
CA LEU A 99 9.44 10.13 -2.94
C LEU A 99 9.09 9.36 -1.67
N GLY A 100 8.30 9.95 -0.78
CA GLY A 100 7.98 9.41 0.54
C GLY A 100 7.47 7.98 0.49
N CYS A 101 6.50 7.67 -0.38
CA CYS A 101 5.95 6.32 -0.45
C CYS A 101 7.02 5.28 -0.84
N LEU A 102 7.80 5.53 -1.89
CA LEU A 102 8.84 4.59 -2.32
C LEU A 102 9.99 4.48 -1.31
N MET A 103 10.41 5.60 -0.71
CA MET A 103 11.49 5.60 0.30
C MET A 103 11.07 4.83 1.55
N THR A 104 9.87 5.07 2.06
CA THR A 104 9.28 4.34 3.19
C THR A 104 9.12 2.85 2.87
N ALA A 105 8.68 2.50 1.65
CA ALA A 105 8.57 1.11 1.22
C ALA A 105 9.92 0.38 1.22
N ARG A 106 10.99 1.05 0.74
CA ARG A 106 12.35 0.48 0.74
C ARG A 106 12.88 0.32 2.17
N GLU A 107 12.62 1.28 3.04
CA GLU A 107 13.00 1.18 4.45
C GLU A 107 12.28 0.03 5.15
N ALA A 108 10.95 -0.12 4.97
CA ALA A 108 10.21 -1.26 5.48
C ALA A 108 10.80 -2.59 5.00
N PHE A 109 11.07 -2.72 3.71
CA PHE A 109 11.66 -3.93 3.15
C PHE A 109 13.03 -4.27 3.79
N MET A 110 13.88 -3.26 4.02
CA MET A 110 15.17 -3.47 4.72
C MET A 110 15.03 -3.83 6.20
N ARG A 111 13.83 -3.72 6.77
CA ARG A 111 13.48 -4.11 8.14
C ARG A 111 12.72 -5.45 8.17
N ASP A 112 12.81 -6.25 7.11
CA ASP A 112 12.12 -7.53 6.94
C ASP A 112 10.58 -7.42 7.01
N ILE A 113 10.02 -6.25 6.65
CA ILE A 113 8.57 -6.04 6.55
C ILE A 113 8.11 -6.34 5.13
N GLU A 114 7.06 -7.15 4.98
CA GLU A 114 6.43 -7.41 3.69
C GLU A 114 5.58 -6.21 3.26
N VAL A 115 5.91 -5.61 2.12
CA VAL A 115 5.28 -4.35 1.68
C VAL A 115 4.33 -4.57 0.52
N PHE A 116 3.12 -4.04 0.67
CA PHE A 116 2.08 -3.97 -0.36
C PHE A 116 1.94 -2.50 -0.80
N PHE A 117 2.56 -2.16 -1.95
CA PHE A 117 2.52 -0.82 -2.53
C PHE A 117 1.26 -0.66 -3.38
N VAL A 118 0.32 0.17 -2.93
CA VAL A 118 -1.00 0.26 -3.57
C VAL A 118 -0.97 1.31 -4.69
N ALA A 119 -0.76 0.88 -5.92
CA ALA A 119 -0.47 1.73 -7.07
C ALA A 119 -1.58 2.74 -7.39
N ASP A 120 -2.85 2.35 -7.23
CA ASP A 120 -4.02 3.22 -7.45
C ASP A 120 -4.47 3.96 -6.18
N ALA A 121 -3.82 3.70 -5.04
CA ALA A 121 -3.97 4.47 -3.80
C ALA A 121 -2.67 5.23 -3.45
N THR A 122 -1.81 5.43 -4.44
CA THR A 122 -0.67 6.36 -4.38
C THR A 122 -0.73 7.32 -5.57
N ALA A 123 -0.22 8.54 -5.39
CA ALA A 123 -0.20 9.52 -6.46
C ALA A 123 1.10 10.31 -6.52
N ASP A 124 1.33 10.94 -7.67
CA ASP A 124 2.48 11.78 -7.93
C ASP A 124 2.07 12.95 -8.82
N LEU A 125 2.88 14.03 -8.82
CA LEU A 125 2.62 15.19 -9.68
C LEU A 125 2.85 14.88 -11.17
N SER A 126 3.62 13.83 -11.45
CA SER A 126 3.90 13.35 -12.80
C SER A 126 3.50 11.89 -12.95
N ALA A 127 2.77 11.58 -14.01
CA ALA A 127 2.45 10.20 -14.37
C ALA A 127 3.70 9.35 -14.60
N ASP A 128 4.79 9.93 -15.12
CA ASP A 128 6.05 9.24 -15.33
C ASP A 128 6.74 8.91 -14.00
N HIS A 129 6.67 9.82 -13.02
CA HIS A 129 7.19 9.55 -11.67
C HIS A 129 6.38 8.48 -10.95
N HIS A 130 5.05 8.54 -11.05
CA HIS A 130 4.17 7.50 -10.50
C HIS A 130 4.46 6.12 -11.11
N LEU A 131 4.61 6.05 -12.44
CA LEU A 131 4.95 4.81 -13.13
C LEU A 131 6.34 4.29 -12.76
N SER A 132 7.32 5.19 -12.67
CA SER A 132 8.68 4.86 -12.25
C SER A 132 8.70 4.25 -10.85
N ALA A 133 7.98 4.87 -9.90
CA ALA A 133 7.87 4.40 -8.53
C ALA A 133 7.25 3.01 -8.45
N THR A 134 6.12 2.82 -9.13
CA THR A 134 5.38 1.55 -9.16
C THR A 134 6.22 0.44 -9.78
N THR A 135 6.90 0.74 -10.89
CA THR A 135 7.78 -0.21 -11.59
C THR A 135 8.96 -0.63 -10.71
N TYR A 136 9.60 0.33 -10.04
CA TYR A 136 10.70 0.04 -9.12
C TYR A 136 10.21 -0.82 -7.95
N ALA A 137 9.11 -0.41 -7.31
CA ALA A 137 8.54 -1.09 -6.16
C ALA A 137 8.22 -2.55 -6.48
N ALA A 138 7.59 -2.81 -7.64
CA ALA A 138 7.23 -4.15 -8.09
C ALA A 138 8.43 -5.06 -8.40
N GLY A 139 9.53 -4.48 -8.88
CA GLY A 139 10.69 -5.24 -9.34
C GLY A 139 11.77 -5.48 -8.28
N ARG A 140 11.67 -4.87 -7.08
CA ARG A 140 12.80 -4.81 -6.14
C ARG A 140 12.46 -5.10 -4.68
N CYS A 141 11.38 -4.56 -4.14
CA CYS A 141 11.20 -4.52 -2.68
C CYS A 141 9.77 -4.72 -2.20
N THR A 142 8.77 -4.76 -3.09
CA THR A 142 7.36 -4.78 -2.68
C THR A 142 6.52 -5.62 -3.64
N MET A 143 5.31 -5.95 -3.22
CA MET A 143 4.22 -6.25 -4.14
C MET A 143 3.49 -4.95 -4.50
N ALA A 144 3.69 -4.46 -5.72
CA ALA A 144 2.84 -3.40 -6.27
C ALA A 144 1.48 -3.99 -6.69
N LEU A 145 0.38 -3.49 -6.13
CA LEU A 145 -0.97 -4.03 -6.31
C LEU A 145 -1.99 -2.90 -6.51
N THR A 146 -3.18 -3.25 -6.98
CA THR A 146 -4.35 -2.37 -6.96
C THR A 146 -5.09 -2.48 -5.62
N THR A 147 -5.92 -1.50 -5.32
CA THR A 147 -6.78 -1.45 -4.14
C THR A 147 -7.68 -2.67 -4.08
N ASP A 148 -8.36 -2.99 -5.19
CA ASP A 148 -9.21 -4.19 -5.29
C ASP A 148 -8.44 -5.47 -4.97
N ARG A 149 -7.17 -5.56 -5.40
CA ARG A 149 -6.36 -6.74 -5.15
C ARG A 149 -6.00 -6.87 -3.67
N VAL A 150 -5.64 -5.78 -3.00
CA VAL A 150 -5.39 -5.77 -1.55
C VAL A 150 -6.66 -6.13 -0.77
N LEU A 151 -7.81 -5.54 -1.12
CA LEU A 151 -9.08 -5.86 -0.48
C LEU A 151 -9.44 -7.35 -0.64
N SER A 152 -9.17 -7.94 -1.83
CA SER A 152 -9.41 -9.37 -2.07
C SER A 152 -8.52 -10.30 -1.22
N MET A 153 -7.35 -9.83 -0.77
CA MET A 153 -6.45 -10.59 0.11
C MET A 153 -6.91 -10.53 1.58
N LEU A 154 -7.73 -9.55 1.95
CA LEU A 154 -8.20 -9.30 3.31
C LEU A 154 -9.72 -9.56 3.43
N PRO A 155 -10.24 -10.79 3.25
CA PRO A 155 -11.67 -11.01 3.31
C PRO A 155 -12.23 -10.73 4.72
N LEU A 156 -13.42 -10.09 4.79
CA LEU A 156 -14.12 -9.78 6.06
C LEU A 156 -14.59 -11.03 6.84
N ALA A 157 -14.67 -12.18 6.16
CA ALA A 157 -14.89 -13.47 6.76
C ALA A 157 -13.61 -14.32 6.60
N PRO A 158 -13.25 -15.17 7.57
CA PRO A 158 -12.15 -16.10 7.36
C PRO A 158 -12.43 -16.95 6.11
N PRO A 159 -11.41 -17.22 5.26
CA PRO A 159 -11.59 -18.18 4.17
C PRO A 159 -12.11 -19.49 4.77
N PRO A 160 -13.04 -20.20 4.09
CA PRO A 160 -13.52 -21.49 4.60
C PRO A 160 -12.31 -22.37 4.87
N ALA A 161 -12.25 -22.96 6.07
CA ALA A 161 -11.07 -23.67 6.57
C ALA A 161 -10.48 -24.60 5.50
N GLY A 162 -9.39 -24.15 4.89
CA GLY A 162 -8.61 -24.94 3.94
C GLY A 162 -7.87 -26.01 4.73
N ARG A 163 -8.03 -27.27 4.30
CA ARG A 163 -7.42 -28.47 4.88
C ARG A 163 -5.92 -28.24 5.24
N PRO A 164 -5.42 -28.76 6.37
CA PRO A 164 -4.02 -28.61 6.74
C PRO A 164 -3.10 -29.08 5.62
N VAL A 165 -2.13 -28.24 5.25
CA VAL A 165 -0.99 -28.62 4.42
C VAL A 165 -0.19 -29.62 5.24
N ALA A 166 -0.12 -30.86 4.76
CA ALA A 166 0.74 -31.88 5.35
C ALA A 166 2.20 -31.40 5.26
N ALA A 167 2.88 -31.41 6.39
CA ALA A 167 4.32 -31.25 6.45
C ALA A 167 5.00 -32.35 5.60
N GLY A 168 5.96 -31.95 4.78
CA GLY A 168 6.86 -32.82 4.01
C GLY A 168 8.25 -32.19 3.97
#